data_AF-A0A0J9T1H5-F1
#
_entry.id   AF-A0A0J9T1H5-F1
#
_cell.length_a   1.000
_cell.length_b   1.000
_cell.length_c   1.000
_cell.angle_alpha   90.00
_cell.angle_beta   90.00
_cell.angle_gamma   90.00
#
_symmetry.space_group_name_H-M   'P 1'
#
loop_
_entity.id
_entity.type
_entity.pdbx_description
1 polymer ?
#
loop_
_entity_poly.entity_id
_entity_poly.type
_entity_poly.pdbx_seq_one_letter_code
_entity_poly.pdbx_strand_id
1 'polypeptide(L)'
;MDISLSHEINYPFLKKIWNLFEDFSNELVDDNNVFYVVCDEIAADYSAKISEYKKICKILLKNLESVSLSENKYKSETEDENFEDYMNDRTRCINLNRWLYYYTKIHHVPDDFIEEVFSAMDGLVKLLNNKYKYTKCVYESYSDDYAEPEDIIKLLTFVDNHDVIQSILMNEHSNKIKLQNYKYTMYKYLKTKTQIFRVIQ
;
A
#
# COMPACT_ATOMS: atom_id res chain seq x y z
N MET A 1 -13.14 2.59 12.02
CA MET A 1 -13.87 1.71 11.08
C MET A 1 -14.00 0.38 11.78
N ASP A 2 -15.20 0.00 12.18
CA ASP A 2 -15.43 -1.26 12.89
C ASP A 2 -15.44 -2.39 11.85
N ILE A 3 -14.26 -2.92 11.55
CA ILE A 3 -14.08 -4.09 10.68
C ILE A 3 -14.29 -5.33 11.54
N SER A 4 -15.48 -5.47 12.11
CA SER A 4 -15.88 -6.75 12.71
C SER A 4 -16.15 -7.74 11.57
N LEU A 5 -15.11 -8.55 11.33
CA LEU A 5 -15.10 -9.85 10.68
C LEU A 5 -16.50 -10.48 10.53
N SER A 6 -17.13 -10.22 9.38
CA SER A 6 -18.17 -11.10 8.87
C SER A 6 -17.97 -11.27 7.37
N HIS A 7 -17.82 -12.53 6.97
CA HIS A 7 -17.60 -13.06 5.61
C HIS A 7 -16.14 -13.23 5.19
N GLU A 8 -15.47 -14.19 5.84
CA GLU A 8 -14.65 -15.14 5.08
C GLU A 8 -15.51 -15.65 3.90
N ILE A 9 -14.98 -15.50 2.68
CA ILE A 9 -15.63 -15.56 1.36
C ILE A 9 -16.19 -14.21 0.89
N ASN A 10 -15.34 -13.40 0.23
CA ASN A 10 -15.86 -12.71 -0.96
C ASN A 10 -14.82 -12.52 -2.08
N TYR A 11 -13.52 -12.37 -1.82
CA TYR A 11 -12.54 -12.21 -2.90
C TYR A 11 -11.15 -12.76 -2.51
N PRO A 12 -10.85 -14.06 -2.77
CA PRO A 12 -9.58 -14.67 -2.38
C PRO A 12 -8.35 -13.95 -2.98
N PHE A 13 -8.51 -13.33 -4.15
CA PHE A 13 -7.45 -12.54 -4.78
C PHE A 13 -7.10 -11.26 -4.01
N LEU A 14 -7.96 -10.78 -3.11
CA LEU A 14 -7.66 -9.61 -2.28
C LEU A 14 -7.00 -9.95 -0.94
N LYS A 15 -6.91 -11.24 -0.58
CA LYS A 15 -6.46 -11.66 0.76
C LYS A 15 -5.13 -11.01 1.16
N LYS A 16 -4.15 -10.99 0.26
CA LYS A 16 -2.82 -10.39 0.54
C LYS A 16 -2.89 -8.88 0.76
N ILE A 17 -3.70 -8.18 -0.02
CA ILE A 17 -3.89 -6.73 0.12
C ILE A 17 -4.61 -6.43 1.43
N TRP A 18 -5.61 -7.22 1.79
CA TRP A 18 -6.33 -7.04 3.05
C TRP A 18 -5.43 -7.22 4.26
N ASN A 19 -4.65 -8.30 4.31
CA ASN A 19 -3.69 -8.51 5.38
C ASN A 19 -2.70 -7.34 5.50
N LEU A 20 -2.23 -6.82 4.36
CA LEU A 20 -1.32 -5.68 4.36
C LEU A 20 -1.99 -4.39 4.89
N PHE A 21 -3.25 -4.16 4.55
CA PHE A 21 -4.02 -3.01 5.05
C PHE A 21 -4.31 -3.13 6.55
N GLU A 22 -4.56 -4.35 7.04
CA GLU A 22 -4.67 -4.63 8.47
C GLU A 22 -3.34 -4.33 9.18
N ASP A 23 -2.21 -4.79 8.64
CA ASP A 23 -0.87 -4.50 9.17
C ASP A 23 -0.58 -3.00 9.25
N PHE A 24 -0.95 -2.26 8.20
CA PHE A 24 -0.82 -0.81 8.18
C PHE A 24 -1.68 -0.11 9.23
N SER A 25 -2.84 -0.68 9.53
CA SER A 25 -3.82 -0.12 10.48
C SER A 25 -3.55 -0.54 11.93
N ASN A 26 -2.69 -1.55 12.15
CA ASN A 26 -2.34 -2.01 13.48
C ASN A 26 -1.68 -0.91 14.33
N GLU A 27 -1.99 -0.92 15.62
CA GLU A 27 -1.41 0.00 16.58
C GLU A 27 0.11 -0.19 16.73
N LEU A 28 0.79 0.84 17.25
CA LEU A 28 2.22 0.79 17.54
C LEU A 28 2.46 -0.08 18.77
N VAL A 29 3.22 -1.16 18.61
CA VAL A 29 3.59 -2.07 19.70
C VAL A 29 4.73 -1.50 20.56
N ASP A 30 5.62 -0.70 19.96
CA ASP A 30 6.73 -0.03 20.65
C ASP A 30 6.76 1.47 20.28
N ASP A 31 6.51 2.33 21.26
CA ASP A 31 6.50 3.78 21.09
C ASP A 31 7.88 4.44 21.33
N ASN A 32 8.88 3.64 21.74
CA ASN A 32 10.21 4.14 22.13
C ASN A 32 11.25 4.10 21.00
N ASN A 33 10.81 3.86 19.75
CA ASN A 33 11.72 3.89 18.62
C ASN A 33 12.29 5.30 18.43
N VAL A 34 13.62 5.42 18.47
CA VAL A 34 14.34 6.70 18.31
C VAL A 34 13.99 7.40 16.99
N PHE A 35 13.60 6.66 15.95
CA PHE A 35 13.15 7.22 14.68
C PHE A 35 11.91 8.10 14.80
N TYR A 36 11.07 7.84 15.81
CA TYR A 36 9.83 8.59 16.00
C TYR A 36 10.03 9.97 16.63
N VAL A 37 11.25 10.34 17.02
CA VAL A 37 11.55 11.68 17.52
C VAL A 37 11.27 12.76 16.47
N VAL A 38 11.44 12.44 15.18
CA VAL A 38 11.14 13.39 14.09
C VAL A 38 9.66 13.75 14.05
N CYS A 39 8.79 12.87 14.55
CA CYS A 39 7.35 13.16 14.63
C CYS A 39 7.00 14.26 15.64
N ASP A 40 7.87 14.55 16.61
CA ASP A 40 7.67 15.70 17.49
C ASP A 40 7.85 17.03 16.75
N GLU A 41 8.81 17.08 15.82
CA GLU A 41 9.06 18.25 14.99
C GLU A 41 7.95 18.45 13.95
N ILE A 42 7.64 17.40 13.17
CA ILE A 42 6.60 17.46 12.12
C ILE A 42 5.23 17.80 12.72
N ALA A 43 4.88 17.24 13.88
CA ALA A 43 3.58 17.51 14.49
C ALA A 43 3.47 18.90 15.12
N ALA A 44 4.59 19.59 15.37
CA ALA A 44 4.59 20.92 15.99
C ALA A 44 3.90 21.97 15.11
N ASP A 45 4.01 21.83 13.78
CA ASP A 45 3.34 22.68 12.80
C ASP A 45 1.81 22.55 12.86
N TYR A 46 1.32 21.44 13.45
CA TYR A 46 -0.09 21.14 13.67
C TYR A 46 -0.48 21.34 15.14
N SER A 47 0.01 22.42 15.76
CA SER A 47 -0.07 22.72 17.20
C SER A 47 -1.43 22.46 17.89
N ALA A 48 -2.55 22.78 17.24
CA ALA A 48 -3.90 22.56 17.79
C ALA A 48 -4.25 21.06 17.98
N LYS A 49 -3.56 20.18 17.27
CA LYS A 49 -3.77 18.73 17.20
C LYS A 49 -2.45 17.94 17.31
N ILE A 50 -1.44 18.51 17.96
CA ILE A 50 -0.08 17.95 18.00
C ILE A 50 -0.03 16.47 18.40
N SER A 51 -0.82 16.05 19.40
CA SER A 51 -0.87 14.66 19.85
C SER A 51 -1.45 13.71 18.77
N GLU A 52 -2.47 14.17 18.05
CA GLU A 52 -3.10 13.43 16.95
C GLU A 52 -2.12 13.27 15.79
N TYR A 53 -1.51 14.37 15.33
CA TYR A 53 -0.55 14.35 14.22
C TYR A 53 0.73 13.58 14.58
N LYS A 54 1.19 13.66 15.83
CA LYS A 54 2.30 12.83 16.31
C LYS A 54 1.96 11.34 16.18
N LYS A 55 0.75 10.92 16.60
CA LYS A 55 0.32 9.52 16.46
C LYS A 55 0.25 9.10 14.99
N ILE A 56 -0.30 9.96 14.12
CA ILE A 56 -0.39 9.68 12.68
C ILE A 56 1.02 9.55 12.08
N CYS A 57 1.93 10.49 12.34
CA CYS A 57 3.32 10.43 11.86
C CYS A 57 3.99 9.11 12.23
N LYS A 58 3.85 8.66 13.49
CA LYS A 58 4.45 7.39 13.94
C LYS A 58 3.88 6.17 13.21
N ILE A 59 2.57 6.14 12.97
CA ILE A 59 1.94 5.07 12.16
C ILE A 59 2.49 5.09 10.73
N LEU A 60 2.62 6.27 10.12
CA LEU A 60 3.16 6.42 8.78
C LEU A 60 4.63 5.98 8.69
N LEU A 61 5.48 6.39 9.63
CA LEU A 61 6.87 5.96 9.69
C LEU A 61 7.00 4.44 9.88
N LYS A 62 6.21 3.83 10.77
CA LYS A 62 6.14 2.37 10.94
C LYS A 62 5.82 1.67 9.61
N ASN A 63 4.81 2.18 8.90
CA ASN A 63 4.39 1.60 7.62
C ASN A 63 5.47 1.80 6.55
N LEU A 64 6.06 2.99 6.46
CA LEU A 64 7.18 3.30 5.56
C LEU A 64 8.40 2.42 5.81
N GLU A 65 8.76 2.21 7.08
CA GLU A 65 9.82 1.28 7.49
C GLU A 65 9.54 -0.12 6.94
N SER A 66 8.31 -0.62 7.16
CA SER A 66 7.91 -1.97 6.75
C SER A 66 7.85 -2.21 5.23
N VAL A 67 7.78 -1.15 4.41
CA VAL A 67 7.74 -1.27 2.94
C VAL A 67 9.02 -0.81 2.26
N SER A 68 9.85 -0.05 2.97
CA SER A 68 11.06 0.57 2.39
C SER A 68 12.34 -0.07 2.91
N LEU A 69 12.32 -0.72 4.08
CA LEU A 69 13.48 -1.40 4.64
C LEU A 69 13.30 -2.91 4.56
N SER A 70 14.25 -3.57 3.90
CA SER A 70 14.44 -5.02 4.01
C SER A 70 15.76 -5.28 4.72
N GLU A 71 15.79 -6.30 5.58
CA GLU A 71 17.05 -6.77 6.13
C GLU A 71 18.00 -7.12 4.99
N ASN A 72 19.27 -6.72 5.10
CA ASN A 72 20.33 -7.27 4.27
C ASN A 72 20.52 -8.74 4.66
N LYS A 73 19.57 -9.61 4.32
CA LYS A 73 19.85 -11.03 4.23
C LYS A 73 20.93 -11.16 3.15
N TYR A 74 22.19 -11.19 3.56
CA TYR A 74 23.20 -11.94 2.79
C TYR A 74 22.52 -13.27 2.50
N LYS A 75 22.18 -13.51 1.23
CA LYS A 75 21.50 -14.73 0.80
C LYS A 75 22.26 -15.93 1.40
N SER A 76 21.81 -16.46 2.52
CA SER A 76 22.07 -17.84 2.85
C SER A 76 21.22 -18.62 1.85
N GLU A 77 21.88 -19.32 0.94
CA GLU A 77 21.29 -20.11 -0.15
C GLU A 77 20.47 -21.32 0.35
N THR A 78 19.90 -21.24 1.55
CA THR A 78 19.27 -22.35 2.24
C THR A 78 18.07 -21.84 3.02
N GLU A 79 17.06 -21.33 2.34
CA GLU A 79 15.72 -21.28 2.90
C GLU A 79 14.75 -21.25 1.72
N ASP A 80 14.01 -22.35 1.58
CA ASP A 80 12.79 -22.48 0.78
C ASP A 80 11.74 -21.49 1.33
N GLU A 81 11.99 -20.18 1.23
CA GLU A 81 10.95 -19.19 1.35
C GLU A 81 10.05 -19.43 0.12
N ASN A 82 8.82 -19.90 0.37
CA ASN A 82 7.79 -20.05 -0.64
C ASN A 82 7.69 -18.75 -1.45
N PHE A 83 8.36 -18.73 -2.61
CA PHE A 83 8.50 -17.56 -3.48
C PHE A 83 7.13 -17.03 -3.96
N GLU A 84 6.10 -17.86 -3.85
CA GLU A 84 4.71 -17.53 -4.15
C GLU A 84 4.04 -16.56 -3.15
N ASP A 85 4.55 -16.39 -1.91
CA ASP A 85 3.90 -15.54 -0.92
C ASP A 85 4.50 -14.12 -0.77
N TYR A 86 5.72 -13.89 -1.27
CA TYR A 86 6.42 -12.62 -1.08
C TYR A 86 5.89 -11.50 -1.99
N MET A 87 5.41 -10.41 -1.39
CA MET A 87 5.13 -9.15 -2.07
C MET A 87 6.37 -8.25 -1.98
N ASN A 88 6.95 -7.89 -3.12
CA ASN A 88 8.15 -7.05 -3.14
C ASN A 88 7.89 -5.63 -2.58
N ASP A 89 8.95 -4.98 -2.10
CA ASP A 89 8.96 -3.64 -1.50
C ASP A 89 8.20 -2.59 -2.35
N ARG A 90 8.38 -2.59 -3.68
CA ARG A 90 7.69 -1.65 -4.58
C ARG A 90 6.17 -1.89 -4.59
N THR A 91 5.74 -3.14 -4.68
CA THR A 91 4.30 -3.49 -4.64
C THR A 91 3.70 -3.17 -3.27
N ARG A 92 4.46 -3.36 -2.18
CA ARG A 92 4.03 -2.95 -0.84
C ARG A 92 3.85 -1.44 -0.74
N CYS A 93 4.79 -0.66 -1.27
CA CYS A 93 4.70 0.81 -1.33
C CYS A 93 3.47 1.30 -2.14
N ILE A 94 3.19 0.71 -3.31
CA ILE A 94 1.98 1.05 -4.09
C ILE A 94 0.71 0.82 -3.26
N ASN A 95 0.65 -0.29 -2.52
CA ASN A 95 -0.48 -0.57 -1.64
C ASN A 95 -0.51 0.34 -0.41
N LEU A 96 0.62 0.82 0.09
CA LEU A 96 0.67 1.86 1.12
C LEU A 96 0.03 3.16 0.63
N ASN A 97 0.32 3.61 -0.60
CA ASN A 97 -0.33 4.80 -1.18
C ASN A 97 -1.86 4.62 -1.35
N ARG A 98 -2.31 3.41 -1.74
CA ARG A 98 -3.75 3.10 -1.80
C ARG A 98 -4.41 3.14 -0.44
N TRP A 99 -3.76 2.56 0.58
CA TRP A 99 -4.24 2.62 1.95
C TRP A 99 -4.27 4.06 2.46
N LEU A 100 -3.24 4.85 2.17
CA LEU A 100 -3.13 6.27 2.53
C LEU A 100 -4.28 7.10 1.98
N TYR A 101 -4.73 6.87 0.74
CA TYR A 101 -5.91 7.53 0.19
C TYR A 101 -7.17 7.32 1.05
N TYR A 102 -7.43 6.10 1.52
CA TYR A 102 -8.57 5.83 2.38
C TYR A 102 -8.35 6.38 3.80
N TYR A 103 -7.13 6.27 4.29
CA TYR A 103 -6.74 6.77 5.61
C TYR A 103 -6.92 8.29 5.72
N THR A 104 -6.42 9.04 4.74
CA THR A 104 -6.55 10.51 4.65
C THR A 104 -8.01 10.94 4.54
N LYS A 105 -8.85 10.23 3.79
CA LYS A 105 -10.29 10.49 3.73
C LYS A 105 -10.99 10.34 5.09
N ILE A 106 -10.57 9.37 5.90
CA ILE A 106 -11.18 9.13 7.23
C ILE A 106 -10.64 10.13 8.26
N HIS A 107 -9.33 10.33 8.27
CA HIS A 107 -8.64 11.10 9.31
C HIS A 107 -8.42 12.57 8.93
N HIS A 108 -8.78 12.98 7.72
CA HIS A 108 -8.61 14.34 7.19
C HIS A 108 -7.17 14.83 7.29
N VAL A 109 -6.23 13.95 6.94
CA VAL A 109 -4.79 14.25 6.98
C VAL A 109 -4.40 15.00 5.72
N PRO A 110 -3.77 16.19 5.83
CA PRO A 110 -3.26 16.95 4.70
C PRO A 110 -2.12 16.23 3.94
N ASP A 111 -2.03 16.48 2.64
CA ASP A 111 -1.01 15.85 1.79
C ASP A 111 0.41 16.36 2.09
N ASP A 112 0.57 17.65 2.40
CA ASP A 112 1.84 18.25 2.80
C ASP A 112 2.43 17.60 4.06
N PHE A 113 1.58 17.28 5.05
CA PHE A 113 2.00 16.47 6.20
C PHE A 113 2.55 15.10 5.79
N ILE A 114 1.90 14.42 4.85
CA ILE A 114 2.33 13.08 4.41
C ILE A 114 3.65 13.19 3.65
N GLU A 115 3.79 14.16 2.76
CA GLU A 115 5.04 14.44 2.04
C GLU A 115 6.22 14.66 2.99
N GLU A 116 5.99 15.41 4.07
CA GLU A 116 7.01 15.67 5.08
C GLU A 116 7.44 14.38 5.81
N VAL A 117 6.49 13.52 6.17
CA VAL A 117 6.80 12.22 6.79
C VAL A 117 7.58 11.29 5.85
N PHE A 118 7.22 11.25 4.56
CA PHE A 118 7.97 10.49 3.56
C PHE A 118 9.40 11.04 3.39
N SER A 119 9.55 12.36 3.32
CA SER A 119 10.86 13.02 3.25
C SER A 119 11.71 12.74 4.49
N ALA A 120 11.10 12.75 5.68
CA ALA A 120 11.76 12.39 6.93
C ALA A 120 12.28 10.95 6.89
N MET A 121 11.51 9.98 6.38
CA MET A 121 11.98 8.61 6.22
C MET A 121 13.23 8.54 5.33
N ASP A 122 13.24 9.22 4.18
CA ASP A 122 14.39 9.29 3.29
C ASP A 122 15.64 9.86 3.98
N GLY A 123 15.45 10.82 4.90
CA GLY A 123 16.49 11.38 5.74
C GLY A 123 17.01 10.37 6.78
N LEU A 124 16.11 9.71 7.50
CA LEU A 124 16.42 8.75 8.56
C LEU A 124 17.21 7.55 8.03
N VAL A 125 16.87 7.05 6.84
CA VAL A 125 17.59 5.92 6.25
C VAL A 125 19.06 6.23 5.98
N LYS A 126 19.40 7.48 5.63
CA LYS A 126 20.80 7.87 5.45
C LYS A 126 21.63 7.71 6.73
N LEU A 127 20.98 7.75 7.90
CA LEU A 127 21.61 7.56 9.21
C LEU A 127 21.79 6.08 9.60
N LEU A 128 21.10 5.15 8.92
CA LEU A 128 21.10 3.71 9.21
C LEU A 128 22.35 2.95 8.69
N ASN A 129 23.35 3.65 8.15
CA ASN A 129 24.68 3.14 7.79
C ASN A 129 24.68 1.81 7.01
N ASN A 130 23.74 1.65 6.07
CA ASN A 130 23.64 0.47 5.19
C ASN A 130 23.36 -0.87 5.91
N LYS A 131 22.86 -0.86 7.16
CA LYS A 131 22.43 -2.11 7.82
C LYS A 131 21.26 -2.78 7.09
N TYR A 132 20.42 -1.96 6.47
CA TYR A 132 19.24 -2.38 5.74
C TYR A 132 19.37 -2.04 4.26
N LYS A 133 18.77 -2.87 3.40
CA LYS A 133 18.51 -2.49 2.02
C LYS A 133 17.33 -1.52 2.04
N TYR A 134 17.52 -0.37 1.42
CA TYR A 134 16.47 0.63 1.27
C TYR A 134 15.93 0.67 -0.15
N THR A 135 14.62 0.48 -0.24
CA THR A 135 13.83 0.70 -1.45
C THR A 135 13.00 1.96 -1.23
N LYS A 136 13.31 3.05 -1.94
CA LYS A 136 12.55 4.30 -1.81
C LYS A 136 11.08 4.10 -2.16
N CYS A 137 10.20 4.45 -1.22
CA CYS A 137 8.77 4.56 -1.43
C CYS A 137 8.41 6.03 -1.72
N VAL A 138 7.77 6.28 -2.85
CA VAL A 138 7.37 7.64 -3.26
C VAL A 138 5.91 7.83 -2.93
N TYR A 139 5.57 8.96 -2.31
CA TYR A 139 4.18 9.33 -2.05
C TYR A 139 3.47 9.62 -3.37
N GLU A 140 2.27 9.07 -3.55
CA GLU A 140 1.38 9.34 -4.67
C GLU A 140 0.04 9.83 -4.10
N SER A 141 -0.28 11.11 -4.29
CA SER A 141 -1.58 11.66 -3.89
C SER A 141 -2.62 11.29 -4.94
N TYR A 142 -3.37 10.21 -4.67
CA TYR A 142 -4.44 9.77 -5.55
C TYR A 142 -5.53 10.83 -5.75
N SER A 143 -5.73 11.71 -4.77
CA SER A 143 -6.71 12.80 -4.84
C SER A 143 -6.30 13.90 -5.83
N ASP A 144 -5.00 14.18 -5.91
CA ASP A 144 -4.46 15.21 -6.82
C ASP A 144 -4.20 14.64 -8.21
N ASP A 145 -3.77 13.38 -8.29
CA ASP A 145 -3.36 12.73 -9.54
C ASP A 145 -4.54 12.26 -10.40
N TYR A 146 -5.71 12.01 -9.81
CA TYR A 146 -6.83 11.37 -10.51
C TYR A 146 -8.18 12.05 -10.22
N ALA A 147 -8.95 12.30 -11.29
CA ALA A 147 -10.31 12.82 -11.17
C ALA A 147 -11.29 11.83 -10.50
N GLU A 148 -11.03 10.52 -10.62
CA GLU A 148 -11.82 9.44 -10.01
C GLU A 148 -10.92 8.47 -9.22
N PRO A 149 -10.37 8.88 -8.06
CA PRO A 149 -9.34 8.12 -7.35
C PRO A 149 -9.78 6.70 -6.97
N GLU A 150 -11.01 6.53 -6.51
CA GLU A 150 -11.55 5.22 -6.11
C GLU A 150 -11.67 4.24 -7.27
N ASP A 151 -12.03 4.73 -8.46
CA ASP A 151 -12.12 3.90 -9.65
C ASP A 151 -10.74 3.47 -10.12
N ILE A 152 -9.75 4.36 -10.04
CA ILE A 152 -8.35 4.05 -10.35
C ILE A 152 -7.79 3.03 -9.36
N ILE A 153 -8.00 3.21 -8.06
CA ILE A 153 -7.54 2.26 -7.04
C ILE A 153 -8.15 0.88 -7.26
N LYS A 154 -9.47 0.80 -7.53
CA LYS A 154 -10.15 -0.47 -7.85
C LYS A 154 -9.55 -1.12 -9.10
N LEU A 155 -9.33 -0.34 -10.16
CA LEU A 155 -8.76 -0.83 -11.41
C LEU A 155 -7.34 -1.36 -11.23
N LEU A 156 -6.46 -0.58 -10.60
CA LEU A 156 -5.07 -0.99 -10.40
C LEU A 156 -4.98 -2.20 -9.46
N THR A 157 -5.82 -2.24 -8.41
CA THR A 157 -5.96 -3.43 -7.55
C THR A 157 -6.33 -4.67 -8.36
N PHE A 158 -7.26 -4.54 -9.31
CA PHE A 158 -7.66 -5.65 -10.16
C PHE A 158 -6.54 -6.09 -11.12
N VAL A 159 -5.83 -5.15 -11.73
CA VAL A 159 -4.71 -5.42 -12.64
C VAL A 159 -3.54 -6.09 -11.91
N ASP A 160 -3.20 -5.61 -10.71
CA ASP A 160 -2.09 -6.16 -9.93
C ASP A 160 -2.35 -7.59 -9.44
N ASN A 161 -3.62 -7.98 -9.33
CA ASN A 161 -4.02 -9.32 -8.90
C ASN A 161 -4.42 -10.24 -10.07
N HIS A 162 -4.14 -9.86 -11.32
CA HIS A 162 -4.62 -10.63 -12.47
C HIS A 162 -4.13 -12.08 -12.48
N ASP A 163 -2.90 -12.34 -12.03
CA ASP A 163 -2.32 -13.70 -12.00
C ASP A 163 -3.04 -14.58 -10.97
N VAL A 164 -3.34 -14.03 -9.79
CA VAL A 164 -4.10 -14.72 -8.74
C VAL A 164 -5.54 -14.94 -9.19
N ILE A 165 -6.16 -13.96 -9.85
CA ILE A 165 -7.49 -14.11 -10.40
C ILE A 165 -7.50 -15.18 -11.49
N GLN A 166 -6.50 -15.17 -12.38
CA GLN A 166 -6.36 -16.17 -13.42
C GLN A 166 -6.17 -17.58 -12.84
N SER A 167 -5.34 -17.74 -11.80
CA SER A 167 -5.11 -19.03 -11.17
C SER A 167 -6.37 -19.56 -10.49
N ILE A 168 -7.12 -18.72 -9.77
CA ILE A 168 -8.43 -19.06 -9.18
C ILE A 168 -9.39 -19.54 -10.29
N LEU A 169 -9.48 -18.79 -11.39
CA LEU A 169 -10.35 -19.13 -12.52
C LEU A 169 -9.94 -20.41 -13.26
N MET A 170 -8.64 -20.76 -13.24
CA MET A 170 -8.11 -21.97 -13.87
C MET A 170 -8.22 -23.22 -12.99
N ASN A 171 -8.22 -23.06 -11.67
CA ASN A 171 -8.33 -24.16 -10.71
C ASN A 171 -9.78 -24.64 -10.49
N GLU A 172 -10.78 -23.84 -10.88
CA GLU A 172 -12.15 -24.33 -11.06
C GLU A 172 -12.20 -25.25 -12.28
N HIS A 173 -12.23 -26.57 -12.05
CA HIS A 173 -12.29 -27.60 -13.09
C HIS A 173 -13.21 -27.21 -14.26
N SER A 174 -12.58 -26.90 -15.39
CA SER A 174 -13.18 -26.71 -16.71
C SER A 174 -14.23 -25.60 -16.83
N ASN A 175 -13.78 -24.35 -17.01
CA ASN A 175 -14.60 -23.45 -17.84
C ASN A 175 -13.75 -22.43 -18.60
N LYS A 176 -13.20 -22.86 -19.76
CA LYS A 176 -12.58 -21.95 -20.75
C LYS A 176 -13.45 -20.73 -21.03
N ILE A 177 -14.78 -20.87 -20.99
CA ILE A 177 -15.75 -19.78 -21.16
C ILE A 177 -15.64 -18.74 -20.05
N LYS A 178 -15.50 -19.13 -18.78
CA LYS A 178 -15.30 -18.18 -17.66
C LYS A 178 -14.01 -17.38 -17.83
N LEU A 179 -12.91 -18.04 -18.20
CA LEU A 179 -11.63 -17.37 -18.47
C LEU A 179 -11.70 -16.44 -19.68
N GLN A 180 -12.37 -16.84 -20.76
CA GLN A 180 -12.57 -16.03 -21.96
C GLN A 180 -13.42 -14.79 -21.65
N ASN A 181 -14.49 -14.96 -20.89
CA ASN A 181 -15.35 -13.88 -20.43
C ASN A 181 -14.62 -12.92 -19.49
N TYR A 182 -13.78 -13.45 -18.58
CA TYR A 182 -12.92 -12.63 -17.71
C TYR A 182 -11.94 -11.78 -18.53
N LYS A 183 -11.18 -12.40 -19.45
CA LYS A 183 -10.24 -11.69 -20.34
C LYS A 183 -10.96 -10.64 -21.19
N TYR A 184 -12.13 -10.97 -21.73
CA TYR A 184 -12.95 -10.03 -22.50
C TYR A 184 -13.46 -8.87 -21.64
N THR A 185 -13.90 -9.14 -20.41
CA THR A 185 -14.40 -8.12 -19.47
C THR A 185 -13.27 -7.19 -19.03
N MET A 186 -12.10 -7.74 -18.68
CA MET A 186 -10.90 -6.95 -18.36
C MET A 186 -10.48 -6.09 -19.56
N TYR A 187 -10.39 -6.68 -20.76
CA TYR A 187 -10.07 -5.94 -21.99
C TYR A 187 -11.06 -4.82 -22.26
N LYS A 188 -12.37 -5.08 -22.11
CA LYS A 188 -13.42 -4.07 -22.30
C LYS A 188 -13.30 -2.95 -21.28
N TYR A 189 -13.12 -3.28 -20.00
CA TYR A 189 -12.96 -2.31 -18.92
C TYR A 189 -11.74 -1.41 -19.16
N LEU A 190 -10.57 -2.01 -19.43
CA LEU A 190 -9.34 -1.30 -19.78
C LEU A 190 -9.55 -0.42 -21.00
N LYS A 191 -10.14 -0.93 -22.08
CA LYS A 191 -10.42 -0.16 -23.30
C LYS A 191 -11.34 1.04 -23.04
N THR A 192 -12.37 0.88 -22.22
CA THR A 192 -13.33 1.95 -21.90
C THR A 192 -12.65 3.07 -21.11
N LYS A 193 -11.82 2.73 -20.12
CA LYS A 193 -11.06 3.72 -19.33
C LYS A 193 -9.86 4.31 -20.09
N THR A 194 -9.20 3.56 -20.98
CA THR A 194 -8.16 4.11 -21.89
C THR A 194 -8.74 5.10 -22.90
N GLN A 195 -9.99 4.89 -23.34
CA GLN A 195 -10.72 5.87 -24.15
C GLN A 195 -11.03 7.14 -23.35
N ILE A 196 -11.34 7.03 -22.05
CA ILE A 196 -11.53 8.19 -21.17
C ILE A 196 -10.24 9.02 -21.04
N PHE A 197 -9.06 8.38 -20.87
CA PHE A 197 -7.77 9.10 -20.86
C PHE A 197 -7.41 9.77 -22.20
N ARG A 198 -7.92 9.29 -23.33
CA ARG A 198 -7.71 9.92 -24.66
C ARG A 198 -8.68 11.06 -24.98
N VAL A 199 -9.77 11.21 -24.22
CA VAL A 199 -10.78 12.25 -24.43
C VAL A 199 -10.53 13.49 -23.55
N ILE A 200 -9.56 13.41 -22.63
CA ILE A 200 -9.21 14.49 -21.68
C ILE A 200 -7.86 15.18 -22.05
N GLN A 201 -7.26 14.85 -23.21
CA GLN A 201 -6.17 15.63 -23.83
C GLN A 201 -6.70 16.48 -24.98
#